data_AF-A0A8C7XYR0-F1
#
_entry.id   AF-A0A8C7XYR0-F1
#
_cell.length_a   1.000
_cell.length_b   1.000
_cell.length_c   1.000
_cell.angle_alpha   90.00
_cell.angle_beta   90.00
_cell.angle_gamma   90.00
#
_symmetry.space_group_name_H-M   'P 1'
#
loop_
_entity.id
_entity.type
_entity.pdbx_description
1 polymer ?
#
loop_
_entity_poly.entity_id
_entity_poly.type
_entity_poly.pdbx_seq_one_letter_code
_entity_poly.pdbx_strand_id
1 'polypeptide(L)'
;MQWFREWESFVKGKDNEPPGPIDNSKICVMKGGHIQLKQGADYGQISEETWQYLLGIYGGGPEIAVRQTVAPADPDSLHGERKIEAETRAL
;
A
#
# COMPACT_ATOMS: atom_id res chain seq x y z
N MET A 1 -10.24 -7.34 3.18
CA MET A 1 -9.62 -6.46 4.19
C MET A 1 -10.31 -6.62 5.54
N GLN A 2 -10.33 -7.83 6.12
CA GLN A 2 -11.05 -8.05 7.38
C GLN A 2 -10.32 -7.42 8.57
N TRP A 3 -9.07 -7.83 8.81
CA TRP A 3 -8.25 -7.36 9.92
C TRP A 3 -8.17 -5.84 10.00
N PHE A 4 -8.01 -5.18 8.84
CA PHE A 4 -7.96 -3.73 8.78
C PHE A 4 -9.28 -3.06 9.21
N ARG A 5 -10.44 -3.67 8.92
CA ARG A 5 -11.75 -3.13 9.35
C ARG A 5 -11.97 -3.30 10.84
N GLU A 6 -11.48 -4.39 11.43
CA GLU A 6 -11.48 -4.61 12.87
C GLU A 6 -10.59 -3.58 13.57
N TRP A 7 -9.36 -3.40 13.07
CA TRP A 7 -8.46 -2.34 13.52
C TRP A 7 -9.11 -0.95 13.42
N GLU A 8 -9.72 -0.63 12.28
CA GLU A 8 -10.36 0.66 12.06
C GLU A 8 -11.52 0.91 13.03
N SER A 9 -12.29 -0.13 13.35
CA SER A 9 -13.41 -0.05 14.29
C SER A 9 -12.93 0.15 15.72
N PHE A 10 -11.86 -0.53 16.11
CA PHE A 10 -11.19 -0.34 17.41
C PHE A 10 -10.64 1.09 17.57
N VAL A 11 -9.85 1.58 16.62
CA VAL A 11 -9.25 2.94 16.73
C VAL A 11 -10.30 4.06 16.67
N LYS A 12 -11.46 3.79 16.06
CA LYS A 12 -12.61 4.72 16.05
C LYS A 12 -13.53 4.57 17.27
N GLY A 13 -13.22 3.66 18.21
CA GLY A 13 -14.02 3.42 19.41
C GLY A 13 -15.39 2.79 19.14
N LYS A 14 -15.57 2.15 17.98
CA LYS A 14 -16.79 1.40 17.66
C LYS A 14 -16.79 0.03 18.34
N ASP A 15 -15.62 -0.58 18.42
CA ASP A 15 -15.36 -1.83 19.13
C ASP A 15 -14.36 -1.57 20.27
N ASN A 16 -14.54 -2.27 21.40
CA ASN A 16 -13.68 -2.12 22.58
C ASN A 16 -12.48 -3.08 22.57
N GLU A 17 -12.51 -4.09 21.70
CA GLU A 17 -11.46 -5.10 21.61
C GLU A 17 -10.46 -4.70 20.52
N PRO A 18 -9.15 -4.70 20.79
CA PRO A 18 -8.15 -4.51 19.76
C PRO A 18 -8.21 -5.66 18.76
N PRO A 19 -7.82 -5.44 17.49
CA PRO A 19 -7.69 -6.56 16.56
C PRO A 19 -6.63 -7.54 17.09
N GLY A 20 -6.81 -8.82 16.79
CA GLY A 20 -5.78 -9.83 17.04
C GLY A 20 -4.54 -9.63 16.14
N PRO A 21 -3.64 -10.61 16.08
CA PRO A 21 -2.52 -10.58 15.14
C PRO A 21 -2.98 -10.42 13.69
N ILE A 22 -2.16 -9.78 12.85
CA ILE A 22 -2.46 -9.59 11.43
C ILE A 22 -2.63 -10.97 10.78
N ASP A 23 -3.79 -11.20 10.13
CA ASP A 23 -4.08 -12.43 9.40
C ASP A 23 -4.26 -12.14 7.90
N ASN A 24 -3.26 -12.54 7.11
CA ASN A 24 -3.27 -12.44 5.65
C ASN A 24 -3.61 -13.77 4.96
N SER A 25 -4.01 -14.81 5.69
CA SER A 25 -4.30 -16.15 5.15
C SER A 25 -5.32 -16.12 4.01
N LYS A 26 -6.33 -15.25 4.10
CA LYS A 26 -7.42 -15.12 3.12
C LYS A 26 -6.99 -14.44 1.82
N ILE A 27 -5.90 -13.68 1.84
CA ILE A 27 -5.39 -12.92 0.69
C ILE A 27 -4.12 -13.53 0.11
N CYS A 28 -3.53 -14.54 0.74
CA CYS A 28 -2.37 -15.27 0.23
C CYS A 28 -2.72 -16.65 -0.31
N VAL A 29 -1.87 -17.15 -1.21
CA VAL A 29 -1.79 -18.55 -1.61
C VAL A 29 -0.32 -18.99 -1.57
N MET A 30 -0.06 -20.20 -1.08
CA MET A 30 1.28 -20.80 -1.15
C MET A 30 1.41 -21.56 -2.47
N LYS A 31 2.36 -21.16 -3.31
CA LYS A 31 2.67 -21.83 -4.59
C LYS A 31 4.17 -22.09 -4.67
N GLY A 32 4.54 -23.37 -4.71
CA GLY A 32 5.95 -23.78 -4.83
C GLY A 32 6.85 -23.27 -3.70
N GLY A 33 6.34 -23.19 -2.46
CA GLY A 33 7.08 -22.66 -1.31
C GLY A 33 7.12 -21.13 -1.21
N HIS A 34 6.53 -20.41 -2.16
CA HIS A 34 6.44 -18.95 -2.15
C HIS A 34 5.02 -18.48 -1.83
N ILE A 35 4.92 -17.46 -0.98
CA ILE A 35 3.68 -16.75 -0.71
C ILE A 35 3.40 -15.81 -1.89
N GLN A 36 2.20 -15.94 -2.48
CA GLN A 36 1.73 -15.07 -3.55
C GLN A 36 0.36 -14.49 -3.18
N LEU A 37 0.04 -13.33 -3.72
CA LEU A 37 -1.28 -12.74 -3.59
C LEU A 37 -2.32 -13.60 -4.32
N LYS A 38 -3.45 -13.85 -3.66
CA LYS A 38 -4.60 -14.54 -4.25
C LYS A 38 -5.31 -13.61 -5.23
N GLN A 39 -5.52 -14.07 -6.47
CA GLN A 39 -6.30 -13.31 -7.46
C GLN A 39 -7.72 -13.05 -6.95
N GLY A 40 -8.20 -11.82 -7.14
CA GLY A 40 -9.53 -11.40 -6.68
C GLY A 40 -9.67 -11.27 -5.16
N ALA A 41 -8.58 -11.34 -4.39
CA ALA A 41 -8.62 -11.06 -2.97
C ALA A 41 -9.05 -9.60 -2.69
N ASP A 42 -9.83 -9.41 -1.64
CA ASP A 42 -10.11 -8.08 -1.10
C ASP A 42 -8.95 -7.64 -0.21
N TYR A 43 -8.03 -6.84 -0.76
CA TYR A 43 -6.88 -6.28 -0.05
C TYR A 43 -6.68 -4.80 -0.42
N GLY A 44 -5.94 -4.09 0.43
CA GLY A 44 -5.48 -2.72 0.18
C GLY A 44 -3.97 -2.65 0.43
N GLN A 45 -3.30 -1.77 -0.30
CA GLN A 45 -1.88 -1.54 -0.15
C GLN A 45 -1.63 -0.45 0.89
N ILE A 46 -0.58 -0.63 1.69
CA ILE A 46 -0.07 0.38 2.62
C ILE A 46 1.43 0.55 2.38
N SER A 47 1.98 1.68 2.84
CA SER A 47 3.44 1.88 2.79
C SER A 47 4.16 0.87 3.68
N GLU A 48 5.43 0.60 3.35
CA GLU A 48 6.30 -0.25 4.16
C GLU A 48 6.39 0.24 5.61
N GLU A 49 6.52 1.56 5.81
CA GLU A 49 6.53 2.17 7.15
C GLU A 49 5.26 1.84 7.95
N THR A 50 4.08 2.00 7.34
CA THR A 50 2.81 1.67 7.98
C THR A 50 2.72 0.18 8.30
N TRP A 51 3.20 -0.67 7.38
CA TRP A 51 3.26 -2.12 7.60
C TRP A 51 4.12 -2.48 8.80
N GLN A 52 5.35 -1.95 8.87
CA GLN A 52 6.28 -2.19 9.99
C GLN A 52 5.70 -1.70 11.32
N TYR A 53 5.03 -0.54 11.33
CA TYR A 53 4.35 -0.02 12.52
C TYR A 53 3.25 -0.97 13.01
N LEU A 54 2.35 -1.41 12.13
CA LEU A 54 1.25 -2.30 12.50
C LEU A 54 1.77 -3.69 12.91
N LEU A 55 2.75 -4.22 12.19
CA LEU A 55 3.38 -5.51 12.48
C LEU A 55 4.10 -5.48 13.84
N GLY A 56 4.76 -4.38 14.18
CA GLY A 56 5.45 -4.23 15.48
C GLY A 56 4.51 -4.22 16.69
N ILE A 57 3.25 -3.79 16.51
CA ILE A 57 2.24 -3.74 17.57
C ILE A 57 1.48 -5.06 17.67
N TYR A 58 1.02 -5.58 16.53
CA TYR A 58 0.06 -6.69 16.49
C TYR A 58 0.70 -8.04 16.12
N GLY A 59 1.87 -8.05 15.47
CA GLY A 59 2.49 -9.26 14.94
C GLY A 59 1.63 -9.94 13.87
N GLY A 60 1.84 -11.25 13.68
CA GLY A 60 1.05 -12.08 12.76
C GLY A 60 1.74 -12.38 11.42
N GLY A 61 0.95 -12.53 10.36
CA GLY A 61 1.43 -12.84 9.02
C GLY A 61 0.41 -13.60 8.15
N PRO A 62 0.85 -14.15 7.00
CA PRO A 62 2.15 -13.96 6.37
C PRO A 62 2.36 -12.53 5.82
N GLU A 63 3.61 -12.10 5.72
CA GLU A 63 3.96 -10.87 4.98
C GLU A 63 3.80 -11.09 3.47
N ILE A 64 3.22 -10.11 2.79
CA ILE A 64 3.05 -10.09 1.33
C ILE A 64 3.60 -8.77 0.80
N ALA A 65 4.85 -8.78 0.32
CA ALA A 65 5.44 -7.61 -0.33
C ALA A 65 4.95 -7.48 -1.77
N VAL A 66 4.13 -6.46 -2.05
CA VAL A 66 3.70 -6.12 -3.42
C VAL A 66 4.64 -5.04 -3.96
N ARG A 67 5.59 -5.42 -4.81
CA ARG A 67 6.45 -4.45 -5.50
C ARG A 67 5.65 -3.77 -6.60
N GLN A 68 5.55 -2.45 -6.58
CA GLN A 68 5.10 -1.71 -7.76
C GLN A 68 6.16 -1.87 -8.84
N THR A 69 5.82 -2.56 -9.93
CA THR A 69 6.62 -2.50 -11.15
C THR A 69 6.41 -1.11 -11.75
N VAL A 70 7.36 -0.21 -11.54
CA VAL A 70 7.44 1.02 -12.31
C VAL A 70 7.73 0.58 -13.75
N ALA A 71 6.77 0.75 -14.65
CA ALA A 71 7.07 0.63 -16.08
C ALA A 71 8.22 1.60 -16.37
N PRO A 72 9.28 1.20 -17.10
CA PRO A 72 10.35 2.13 -17.44
C PRO A 72 9.70 3.33 -18.11
N ALA A 73 9.90 4.52 -17.52
CA ALA A 73 9.44 5.76 -18.12
C ALA A 73 10.10 5.86 -19.50
N ASP A 74 9.29 5.95 -20.56
CA ASP A 74 9.80 6.27 -21.89
C ASP A 74 10.62 7.56 -21.79
N PRO A 75 11.92 7.56 -22.14
CA PRO A 75 12.78 8.73 -22.01
C PRO A 75 12.38 9.90 -22.92
N ASP A 76 11.37 9.72 -23.78
CA ASP A 76 10.92 10.71 -24.76
C ASP A 76 9.91 11.74 -24.18
N SER A 77 9.29 11.45 -23.02
CA SER A 77 8.24 12.33 -22.47
C SER A 77 8.75 13.55 -21.68
N LEU A 78 10.07 13.80 -21.69
CA LEU A 78 10.75 14.87 -20.92
C LEU A 78 11.21 16.07 -21.76
N HIS A 79 10.77 16.24 -23.02
CA HIS A 79 11.16 17.39 -23.86
C HIS A 79 10.03 18.41 -24.12
N GLY A 80 9.19 18.67 -23.13
CA GLY A 80 8.14 19.68 -23.18
C GLY A 80 8.41 20.91 -22.32
N GLU A 81 9.63 21.47 -22.33
CA GLU A 81 9.91 22.76 -21.70
C GLU A 81 9.10 23.88 -22.42
N ARG A 82 7.89 24.17 -21.93
CA ARG A 82 7.19 25.40 -22.29
C ARG A 82 7.89 26.56 -21.59
N LYS A 83 8.80 27.22 -22.30
CA LYS A 83 9.33 28.54 -21.98
C LYS A 83 8.17 29.49 -21.68
N ILE A 84 8.05 29.94 -20.43
CA ILE A 84 7.23 31.09 -20.07
C ILE A 84 8.07 32.35 -20.33
N GLU A 85 7.95 32.94 -21.52
CA GLU A 85 8.50 34.28 -21.76
C GLU A 85 7.62 35.31 -21.05
N ALA A 86 8.15 35.87 -19.96
CA ALA A 86 7.56 37.01 -19.29
C ALA A 86 7.88 38.30 -20.08
N GLU A 87 6.91 38.80 -20.85
CA GLU A 87 6.99 40.15 -21.40
C GLU A 87 6.70 41.19 -20.31
N THR A 88 7.76 41.77 -19.74
CA THR A 88 7.71 43.06 -19.07
C THR A 88 7.87 44.14 -20.13
N ARG A 89 6.80 44.88 -20.41
CA ARG A 89 6.92 46.15 -21.14
C ARG A 89 6.40 47.28 -20.28
N ALA A 90 7.34 47.95 -19.62
CA ALA A 90 7.18 49.32 -19.18
C ALA A 90 7.30 50.23 -20.41
N LEU A 91 6.33 51.13 -20.57
CA LEU A 91 6.47 52.57 -20.80
C LEU A 91 5.06 53.19 -20.82
#